data_AF-A0A256ZBI8-F1
#
_entry.id   AF-A0A256ZBI8-F1
#
_cell.length_a   1.000
_cell.length_b   1.000
_cell.length_c   1.000
_cell.angle_alpha   90.00
_cell.angle_beta   90.00
_cell.angle_gamma   90.00
#
_symmetry.space_group_name_H-M   'P 1'
#
loop_
_entity.id
_entity.type
_entity.pdbx_description
1 polymer ?
#
loop_
_entity_poly.entity_id
_entity_poly.type
_entity_poly.pdbx_seq_one_letter_code
_entity_poly.pdbx_strand_id
1 'polypeptide(L)'
;EVDVMHICIPCHSQKDFVDHVVNYVGRFKPELMVINSTVPPGTTEKVHRRCCVHIARSPVRGVHKSLNRMRKELKHWTKYVGDVDVRSARLIKKALREDRVKSQNHVVSFRNGVDDSVADSEIKWKTQGGYHGKGRKGQEKNTESRKKDDWDHR
;
A
#
# COMPACT_ATOMS: atom_id res chain seq x y z
N GLU A 1 8.64 24.08 -4.70
CA GLU A 1 8.99 22.65 -4.75
C GLU A 1 8.46 21.99 -3.48
N VAL A 2 8.03 20.74 -3.53
CA VAL A 2 7.38 20.03 -2.40
C VAL A 2 8.17 18.75 -2.12
N ASP A 3 8.58 18.50 -0.88
CA ASP A 3 9.35 17.29 -0.56
C ASP A 3 8.47 16.03 -0.59
N VAL A 4 7.30 16.09 0.06
CA VAL A 4 6.37 14.96 0.21
C VAL A 4 4.95 15.38 -0.13
N MET A 5 4.31 14.67 -1.05
CA MET A 5 2.91 14.88 -1.42
C MET A 5 2.04 13.69 -1.00
N HIS A 6 1.12 13.92 -0.07
CA HIS A 6 0.13 12.92 0.34
C HIS A 6 -1.11 12.95 -0.57
N ILE A 7 -1.43 11.82 -1.20
CA ILE A 7 -2.66 11.66 -1.97
C ILE A 7 -3.75 11.10 -1.07
N CYS A 8 -4.71 11.95 -0.71
CA CYS A 8 -5.84 11.65 0.18
C CYS A 8 -7.20 11.95 -0.48
N ILE A 9 -7.28 11.89 -1.81
CA ILE A 9 -8.52 12.14 -2.57
C ILE A 9 -9.33 10.84 -2.75
N PRO A 10 -10.66 10.88 -2.87
CA PRO A 10 -11.45 9.68 -3.13
C PRO A 10 -11.13 9.05 -4.50
N CYS A 11 -11.24 7.73 -4.59
CA CYS A 11 -11.02 6.96 -5.82
C CYS A 11 -12.36 6.37 -6.31
N HIS A 12 -13.14 7.15 -7.06
CA HIS A 12 -14.40 6.70 -7.65
C HIS A 12 -14.17 5.82 -8.88
N SER A 13 -13.24 6.23 -9.75
CA SER A 13 -12.78 5.45 -10.89
C SER A 13 -11.25 5.40 -10.88
N GLN A 14 -10.68 4.26 -11.29
CA GLN A 14 -9.22 4.12 -11.35
C GLN A 14 -8.60 5.08 -12.39
N LYS A 15 -9.28 5.26 -13.52
CA LYS A 15 -8.78 6.11 -14.62
C LYS A 15 -8.69 7.57 -14.16
N ASP A 16 -9.77 8.12 -13.62
CA ASP A 16 -9.82 9.54 -13.24
C ASP A 16 -8.89 9.80 -12.05
N PHE A 17 -8.80 8.86 -11.11
CA PHE A 17 -7.83 8.94 -10.02
C PHE A 17 -6.39 9.06 -10.54
N VAL A 18 -6.00 8.20 -11.49
CA VAL A 18 -4.66 8.26 -12.10
C VAL A 18 -4.46 9.59 -12.81
N ASP A 19 -5.42 10.05 -13.61
CA ASP A 19 -5.33 11.33 -14.34
C ASP A 19 -5.17 12.53 -13.39
N HIS A 20 -5.95 12.58 -12.31
CA HIS A 20 -5.83 13.61 -11.30
C HIS A 20 -4.47 13.58 -10.59
N VAL A 21 -4.01 12.41 -10.18
CA VAL A 21 -2.72 12.26 -9.50
C VAL A 21 -1.57 12.69 -10.41
N VAL A 22 -1.56 12.26 -11.67
CA VAL A 22 -0.53 12.65 -12.65
C VAL A 22 -0.53 14.17 -12.84
N ASN A 23 -1.70 14.81 -12.93
CA ASN A 23 -1.80 16.27 -13.02
C ASN A 23 -1.22 16.97 -11.76
N TYR A 24 -1.52 16.46 -10.56
CA TYR A 24 -0.94 17.01 -9.33
C TYR A 24 0.59 16.85 -9.27
N VAL A 25 1.12 15.70 -9.70
CA VAL A 25 2.57 15.48 -9.81
C VAL A 25 3.20 16.48 -10.77
N GLY A 26 2.62 16.69 -11.95
CA GLY A 26 3.15 17.65 -12.93
C GLY A 26 3.21 19.08 -12.39
N ARG A 27 2.23 19.46 -11.55
CA ARG A 27 2.14 20.79 -10.95
C ARG A 27 3.10 21.00 -9.78
N PHE A 28 3.17 20.04 -8.86
CA PHE A 28 3.92 20.20 -7.61
C PHE A 28 5.33 19.60 -7.64
N LYS A 29 5.59 18.68 -8.57
CA LYS A 29 6.87 17.99 -8.78
C LYS A 29 7.47 17.47 -7.47
N PRO A 30 6.75 16.62 -6.71
CA PRO A 30 7.24 16.17 -5.42
C PRO A 30 8.43 15.21 -5.54
N GLU A 31 9.34 15.21 -4.56
CA GLU A 31 10.36 14.15 -4.48
C GLU A 31 9.70 12.80 -4.17
N LEU A 32 8.79 12.77 -3.19
CA LEU A 32 8.05 11.58 -2.76
C LEU A 32 6.53 11.80 -2.85
N MET A 33 5.82 10.86 -3.49
CA MET A 33 4.38 10.73 -3.40
C MET A 33 3.98 9.61 -2.45
N VAL A 34 3.04 9.89 -1.54
CA VAL A 34 2.47 8.90 -0.63
C VAL A 34 0.98 8.74 -0.89
N ILE A 35 0.59 7.62 -1.50
CA ILE A 35 -0.82 7.32 -1.73
C ILE A 35 -1.43 6.79 -0.44
N ASN A 36 -2.29 7.57 0.20
CA ASN A 36 -3.07 7.18 1.38
C ASN A 36 -4.47 6.67 1.00
N SER A 37 -5.06 7.23 -0.05
CA SER A 37 -6.37 6.84 -0.59
C SER A 37 -6.50 5.34 -0.82
N THR A 38 -7.61 4.73 -0.38
CA THR A 38 -7.97 3.34 -0.76
C THR A 38 -8.24 3.29 -2.26
N VAL A 39 -7.44 2.50 -2.99
CA VAL A 39 -7.47 2.39 -4.45
C VAL A 39 -7.50 0.91 -4.85
N PRO A 40 -8.06 0.57 -6.02
CA PRO A 40 -7.99 -0.79 -6.55
C PRO A 40 -6.54 -1.29 -6.74
N PRO A 41 -6.28 -2.60 -6.68
CA PRO A 41 -4.99 -3.17 -7.07
C PRO A 41 -4.54 -2.71 -8.47
N GLY A 42 -3.22 -2.60 -8.67
CA GLY A 42 -2.63 -2.10 -9.92
C GLY A 42 -2.73 -0.58 -10.14
N THR A 43 -3.45 0.17 -9.29
CA THR A 43 -3.55 1.64 -9.44
C THR A 43 -2.20 2.33 -9.25
N THR A 44 -1.48 1.98 -8.18
CA THR A 44 -0.14 2.55 -7.89
C THR A 44 0.85 2.28 -9.02
N GLU A 45 0.81 1.09 -9.62
CA GLU A 45 1.64 0.72 -10.76
C GLU A 45 1.30 1.56 -12.01
N LYS A 46 0.00 1.80 -12.29
CA LYS A 46 -0.43 2.68 -13.39
C LYS A 46 0.03 4.12 -13.19
N VAL A 47 0.01 4.64 -11.95
CA VAL A 47 0.58 5.95 -11.63
C VAL A 47 2.09 5.95 -11.86
N HIS A 48 2.81 4.95 -11.33
CA HIS A 48 4.26 4.81 -11.47
C HIS A 48 4.71 4.81 -12.94
N ARG A 49 4.01 4.08 -13.81
CA ARG A 49 4.29 4.09 -15.26
C ARG A 49 4.13 5.46 -15.93
N ARG A 50 3.34 6.37 -15.36
CA ARG A 50 3.07 7.70 -15.92
C ARG A 50 3.83 8.83 -15.22
N CYS A 51 4.55 8.54 -14.14
CA CYS A 51 5.22 9.53 -13.32
C CYS A 51 6.61 9.04 -12.91
N CYS A 52 7.65 9.79 -13.25
CA CYS A 52 9.01 9.52 -12.80
C CYS A 52 9.28 10.09 -11.40
N VAL A 53 8.45 9.73 -10.40
CA VAL A 53 8.59 10.16 -9.00
C VAL A 53 8.66 8.96 -8.07
N HIS A 54 9.24 9.12 -6.89
CA HIS A 54 9.24 8.07 -5.85
C HIS A 54 7.82 7.90 -5.32
N ILE A 55 7.35 6.65 -5.18
CA ILE A 55 5.99 6.36 -4.77
C ILE A 55 5.96 5.34 -3.64
N ALA A 56 5.22 5.68 -2.59
CA ALA A 56 4.88 4.77 -1.50
C ALA A 56 3.36 4.65 -1.36
N ARG A 57 2.85 3.43 -1.19
CA ARG A 57 1.43 3.17 -0.91
C ARG A 57 1.25 2.87 0.56
N SER A 58 0.50 3.73 1.26
CA SER A 58 0.33 3.65 2.71
C SER A 58 -1.14 3.90 3.12
N PRO A 59 -2.05 2.92 2.95
CA PRO A 59 -3.46 3.09 3.29
C PRO A 59 -3.66 3.54 4.74
N VAL A 60 -4.60 4.46 4.97
CA VAL A 60 -5.01 4.82 6.32
C VAL A 60 -5.79 3.66 6.95
N ARG A 61 -5.55 3.37 8.22
CA ARG A 61 -6.24 2.33 8.99
C ARG A 61 -6.88 2.91 10.24
N GLY A 62 -8.00 2.33 10.67
CA GLY A 62 -8.71 2.71 11.89
C GLY A 62 -10.16 3.09 11.63
N VAL A 63 -10.89 3.41 12.70
CA VAL A 63 -12.27 3.87 12.62
C VAL A 63 -12.30 5.31 13.11
N HIS A 64 -12.27 6.23 12.14
CA HIS A 64 -12.08 7.67 12.34
C HIS A 64 -13.36 8.39 12.81
N LYS A 65 -13.92 7.95 13.94
CA LYS A 65 -15.19 8.47 14.50
C LYS A 65 -15.14 9.95 14.88
N SER A 66 -13.95 10.49 15.13
CA SER A 66 -13.74 11.92 15.43
C SER A 66 -12.30 12.32 15.10
N LEU A 67 -12.04 13.62 14.96
CA LEU A 67 -10.71 14.14 14.69
C LEU A 67 -9.67 13.71 15.74
N ASN A 68 -10.05 13.79 17.03
CA ASN A 68 -9.19 13.38 18.14
C ASN A 68 -8.91 11.87 18.12
N ARG A 69 -9.92 11.05 17.78
CA ARG A 69 -9.75 9.60 17.65
C ARG A 69 -8.85 9.24 16.47
N MET A 70 -9.08 9.87 15.32
CA MET A 70 -8.25 9.69 14.13
C MET A 70 -6.78 10.02 14.38
N ARG A 71 -6.48 11.16 15.02
CA ARG A 71 -5.10 11.55 15.38
C ARG A 71 -4.42 10.51 16.27
N LYS A 72 -5.15 9.93 17.24
CA LYS A 72 -4.64 8.86 18.11
C LYS A 72 -4.40 7.57 17.33
N GLU A 73 -5.36 7.17 16.50
CA GLU A 73 -5.27 5.94 15.69
C GLU A 73 -4.12 5.99 14.67
N LEU A 74 -3.90 7.13 14.01
CA LEU A 74 -2.81 7.31 13.06
C LEU A 74 -1.42 7.05 13.67
N LYS A 75 -1.23 7.35 14.96
CA LYS A 75 0.04 7.12 15.67
C LYS A 75 0.09 5.77 16.38
N HIS A 76 -1.07 5.17 16.66
CA HIS A 76 -1.15 3.93 17.40
C HIS A 76 -0.76 2.71 16.55
N TRP A 77 -1.33 2.62 15.35
CA TRP A 77 -1.21 1.46 14.46
C TRP A 77 0.04 1.52 13.57
N THR A 78 0.72 0.38 13.39
CA THR A 78 1.85 0.25 12.46
C THR A 78 1.39 0.32 11.01
N LYS A 79 1.66 1.38 10.25
CA LYS A 79 1.31 1.44 8.82
C LYS A 79 2.06 0.37 8.03
N TYR A 80 1.34 -0.33 7.15
CA TYR A 80 1.95 -1.16 6.12
C TYR A 80 2.21 -0.27 4.90
N VAL A 81 3.42 -0.34 4.36
CA VAL A 81 3.85 0.49 3.24
C VAL A 81 4.36 -0.40 2.13
N GLY A 82 3.76 -0.25 0.94
CA GLY A 82 4.25 -0.87 -0.30
C GLY A 82 5.02 0.17 -1.11
N ASP A 83 6.33 -0.02 -1.22
CA ASP A 83 7.25 0.91 -1.87
C ASP A 83 7.61 0.40 -3.27
N VAL A 84 7.67 1.29 -4.27
CA VAL A 84 7.93 0.86 -5.66
C VAL A 84 9.41 0.55 -5.93
N ASP A 85 10.30 1.08 -5.11
CA ASP A 85 11.75 0.85 -5.15
C ASP A 85 12.40 1.13 -3.77
N VAL A 86 13.70 0.85 -3.65
CA VAL A 86 14.48 1.04 -2.41
C VAL A 86 14.57 2.52 -2.00
N ARG A 87 14.63 3.45 -2.97
CA ARG A 87 14.73 4.89 -2.70
C ARG A 87 13.41 5.42 -2.13
N SER A 88 12.28 5.00 -2.70
CA SER A 88 10.93 5.22 -2.19
C SER A 88 10.81 4.74 -0.76
N ALA A 89 11.26 3.51 -0.46
CA ALA A 89 11.27 2.95 0.90
C ALA A 89 12.10 3.80 1.87
N ARG A 90 13.28 4.27 1.45
CA ARG A 90 14.12 5.14 2.30
C ARG A 90 13.45 6.47 2.61
N LEU A 91 12.86 7.11 1.59
CA LEU A 91 12.22 8.41 1.70
C LEU A 91 10.98 8.36 2.61
N ILE A 92 10.07 7.41 2.40
CA ILE A 92 8.88 7.29 3.25
C ILE A 92 9.23 6.89 4.67
N LYS A 93 10.24 6.03 4.87
CA LYS A 93 10.67 5.63 6.21
C LYS A 93 11.26 6.82 6.96
N LYS A 94 11.89 7.78 6.27
CA LYS A 94 12.33 9.06 6.86
C LYS A 94 11.12 9.91 7.25
N ALA A 95 10.21 10.18 6.33
CA ALA A 95 9.02 11.01 6.57
C ALA A 95 8.15 10.46 7.73
N LEU A 96 7.85 9.16 7.74
CA LEU A 96 7.03 8.56 8.81
C LEU A 96 7.74 8.59 10.18
N ARG A 97 9.08 8.52 10.22
CA ARG A 97 9.83 8.67 11.48
C ARG A 97 9.73 10.08 12.03
N GLU A 98 9.82 11.10 11.18
CA GLU A 98 9.65 12.51 11.57
C GLU A 98 8.24 12.74 12.16
N ASP A 99 7.22 12.13 11.58
CA ASP A 99 5.85 12.16 12.07
C ASP A 99 5.58 11.28 13.32
N ARG A 100 6.59 10.52 13.76
CA ARG A 100 6.52 9.53 14.85
C ARG A 100 5.44 8.47 14.59
N VAL A 101 5.28 8.08 13.33
CA VAL A 101 4.37 7.02 12.87
C VAL A 101 5.14 5.72 12.74
N LYS A 102 4.61 4.65 13.35
CA LYS A 102 5.17 3.30 13.22
C LYS A 102 4.90 2.78 11.80
N SER A 103 5.90 2.19 11.15
CA SER A 103 5.72 1.59 9.83
C SER A 103 6.45 0.25 9.67
N GLN A 104 5.87 -0.60 8.83
CA GLN A 104 6.51 -1.77 8.25
C GLN A 104 6.48 -1.62 6.73
N ASN A 105 7.66 -1.54 6.15
CA ASN A 105 7.86 -1.26 4.73
C ASN A 105 8.19 -2.55 3.99
N HIS A 106 7.67 -2.67 2.78
CA HIS A 106 7.98 -3.75 1.85
C HIS A 106 8.21 -3.14 0.47
N VAL A 107 9.38 -3.37 -0.10
CA VAL A 107 9.66 -2.99 -1.48
C VAL A 107 8.95 -4.01 -2.38
N VAL A 108 8.05 -3.53 -3.22
CA VAL A 108 7.31 -4.32 -4.18
C VAL A 108 7.93 -4.06 -5.54
N SER A 109 8.62 -5.05 -6.08
CA SER A 109 9.00 -5.03 -7.49
C SER A 109 7.74 -5.26 -8.34
N PHE A 110 7.40 -4.27 -9.16
CA PHE A 110 6.48 -4.55 -10.26
C PHE A 110 7.26 -5.37 -11.28
N ARG A 111 6.75 -6.55 -11.65
CA ARG A 111 7.30 -7.33 -12.76
C ARG A 111 7.20 -6.51 -14.05
N ASN A 112 8.23 -5.73 -14.32
CA ASN A 112 8.54 -5.18 -15.62
C ASN A 112 9.87 -5.82 -16.00
N GLY A 113 10.00 -6.36 -17.22
CA GLY A 113 11.22 -7.02 -17.69
C GLY A 113 12.42 -6.08 -17.86
N VAL A 114 12.80 -5.36 -16.80
CA VAL A 114 13.94 -4.46 -16.71
C VAL A 114 14.53 -4.59 -15.30
N ASP A 115 15.56 -5.44 -15.23
CA ASP A 115 16.60 -5.61 -14.20
C ASP A 115 16.17 -5.86 -12.73
N ASP A 116 16.05 -7.15 -12.38
CA ASP A 116 15.73 -7.71 -11.05
C ASP A 116 16.93 -7.79 -10.09
N SER A 117 18.01 -7.02 -10.29
CA SER A 117 19.27 -7.24 -9.56
C SER A 117 19.45 -6.50 -8.22
N VAL A 118 18.39 -6.08 -7.50
CA VAL A 118 18.57 -5.57 -6.12
C VAL A 118 17.35 -5.85 -5.23
N ALA A 119 17.07 -7.11 -4.90
CA ALA A 119 16.08 -7.41 -3.87
C ALA A 119 16.31 -8.78 -3.20
N ASP A 120 17.53 -9.08 -2.73
CA ASP A 120 17.69 -10.24 -1.84
C ASP A 120 18.84 -10.09 -0.84
N SER A 121 18.63 -9.25 0.17
CA SER A 121 19.19 -9.44 1.51
C SER A 121 18.55 -8.42 2.46
N GLU A 122 18.13 -8.88 3.63
CA GLU A 122 17.62 -8.08 4.77
C GLU A 122 16.11 -7.83 4.93
N ILE A 123 15.22 -8.61 4.30
CA ILE A 123 13.86 -8.80 4.85
C ILE A 123 13.86 -10.02 5.78
N LYS A 124 14.44 -9.86 6.97
CA LYS A 124 14.28 -10.82 8.07
C LYS A 124 12.87 -10.71 8.63
N TRP A 125 11.99 -11.62 8.25
CA TRP A 125 10.72 -11.85 8.91
C TRP A 125 10.96 -12.26 10.37
N LYS A 126 10.88 -11.32 11.32
CA LYS A 126 10.58 -11.69 12.71
C LYS A 126 9.06 -11.80 12.83
N THR A 127 8.55 -13.01 12.60
CA THR A 127 7.22 -13.41 13.04
C THR A 127 7.19 -13.42 14.57
N GLN A 128 6.77 -12.31 15.18
CA GLN A 128 6.31 -12.33 16.56
C GLN A 128 4.78 -12.36 16.57
N GLY A 129 4.23 -13.47 17.07
CA GLY A 129 2.80 -13.65 17.29
C GLY A 129 2.23 -14.86 16.56
N GLY A 130 2.38 -16.03 17.16
CA GLY A 130 1.79 -17.28 16.68
C GLY A 130 0.26 -17.22 16.68
N TYR A 131 -0.33 -17.57 15.54
CA TYR A 131 -1.68 -18.13 15.47
C TYR A 131 -1.53 -19.63 15.20
N HIS A 132 -1.82 -20.44 16.22
CA HIS A 132 -1.88 -21.90 16.09
C HIS A 132 -3.20 -22.30 15.41
N GLY A 133 -3.20 -22.30 14.06
CA GLY A 133 -4.22 -22.98 13.28
C GLY A 133 -3.75 -24.38 12.92
N LYS A 134 -4.29 -25.41 13.58
CA LYS A 134 -4.00 -26.83 13.28
C LYS A 134 -4.28 -27.12 11.80
N GLY A 135 -3.23 -27.40 11.04
CA GLY A 135 -3.32 -27.84 9.65
C GLY A 135 -3.98 -29.22 9.55
N ARG A 136 -4.98 -29.35 8.68
CA ARG A 136 -5.41 -30.64 8.13
C ARG A 136 -4.72 -30.82 6.78
N LYS A 137 -3.95 -31.89 6.67
CA LYS A 137 -3.28 -32.38 5.46
C LYS A 137 -4.30 -32.63 4.36
N GLY A 138 -3.89 -32.34 3.12
CA GLY A 138 -4.72 -32.44 1.92
C GLY A 138 -5.24 -33.85 1.64
N GLN A 139 -6.35 -33.87 0.91
CA GLN A 139 -6.70 -34.95 0.00
C GLN A 139 -7.47 -34.34 -1.18
N GLU A 140 -6.86 -34.50 -2.34
CA GLU A 140 -7.39 -34.25 -3.68
C GLU A 140 -8.45 -35.32 -3.98
N LYS A 141 -9.71 -34.93 -4.23
CA LYS A 141 -10.69 -35.76 -4.95
C LYS A 141 -11.69 -34.90 -5.74
N ASN A 142 -11.98 -35.44 -6.92
CA ASN A 142 -12.74 -34.93 -8.06
C ASN A 142 -14.25 -34.71 -7.82
N THR A 143 -14.80 -33.84 -8.69
CA THR A 143 -16.16 -33.79 -9.27
C THR A 143 -17.38 -34.00 -8.35
N GLU A 144 -18.21 -32.97 -8.19
CA GLU A 144 -19.59 -32.91 -8.72
C GLU A 144 -20.30 -31.61 -8.34
N SER A 145 -21.23 -31.23 -9.21
CA SER A 145 -22.12 -30.08 -9.20
C SER A 145 -22.99 -29.95 -7.94
N ARG A 146 -23.08 -28.74 -7.36
CA ARG A 146 -24.33 -28.23 -6.75
C ARG A 146 -24.29 -26.71 -6.44
N LYS A 147 -25.18 -26.01 -7.16
CA LYS A 147 -26.04 -24.87 -6.78
C LYS A 147 -25.47 -23.74 -5.90
N LYS A 148 -25.42 -22.55 -6.53
CA LYS A 148 -26.05 -21.28 -6.13
C LYS A 148 -26.76 -21.32 -4.76
N ASP A 149 -26.40 -20.42 -3.85
CA ASP A 149 -27.29 -19.42 -3.22
C ASP A 149 -26.55 -18.63 -2.12
N ASP A 150 -27.04 -17.40 -1.92
CA ASP A 150 -26.95 -16.52 -0.75
C ASP A 150 -25.61 -15.93 -0.28
N TRP A 151 -25.36 -14.70 -0.77
CA TRP A 151 -24.67 -13.68 0.00
C TRP A 151 -25.65 -12.52 0.23
N ASP A 152 -26.38 -12.57 1.34
CA ASP A 152 -27.07 -11.41 1.88
C ASP A 152 -26.86 -11.29 3.40
N HIS A 153 -26.73 -10.05 3.82
CA HIS A 153 -26.77 -9.51 5.18
C HIS A 153 -25.63 -9.83 6.17
N ARG A 154 -24.76 -8.83 6.37
CA ARG A 154 -24.46 -8.23 7.70
C ARG A 154 -23.60 -6.96 7.59
#